data_AF-A0A2G4HG46-F1
#
_entry.id   AF-A0A2G4HG46-F1
#
_cell.length_a   1.000
_cell.length_b   1.000
_cell.length_c   1.000
_cell.angle_alpha   90.00
_cell.angle_beta   90.00
_cell.angle_gamma   90.00
#
_symmetry.space_group_name_H-M   'P 1'
#
loop_
_entity.id
_entity.type
_entity.pdbx_description
1 polymer ?
#
loop_
_entity_poly.entity_id
_entity_poly.type
_entity_poly.pdbx_seq_one_letter_code
_entity_poly.pdbx_strand_id
1 'polypeptide(L)'
;MVEVAHLTHRSGVQVSLPVIADGGATFGTLHLCGVAGQTTIRFADTYSAFRGQLVSFIDTVRTGVAPYPFSETVELMSVLIAGIRSRAEGSRRVEVAEILAELS
;
A
#
# COMPACT_ATOMS: atom_id res chain seq x y z
N MET A 1 -5.80 15.23 -13.64
CA MET A 1 -6.83 14.17 -13.63
C MET A 1 -6.49 13.25 -12.47
N VAL A 2 -7.47 12.93 -11.61
CA VAL A 2 -7.24 12.00 -10.49
C VAL A 2 -7.39 10.58 -11.02
N GLU A 3 -6.36 9.76 -10.85
CA GLU A 3 -6.44 8.32 -11.11
C GLU A 3 -6.88 7.62 -9.82
N VAL A 4 -7.67 6.55 -9.94
CA VAL A 4 -8.10 5.75 -8.77
C VAL A 4 -7.75 4.30 -9.05
N ALA A 5 -6.94 3.71 -8.17
CA ALA A 5 -6.67 2.28 -8.18
C ALA A 5 -7.76 1.56 -7.37
N HIS A 6 -8.37 0.55 -7.97
CA HIS A 6 -9.30 -0.34 -7.30
C HIS A 6 -8.60 -1.67 -7.02
N LEU A 7 -8.45 -1.99 -5.73
CA LEU A 7 -7.81 -3.21 -5.27
C LEU A 7 -8.87 -4.11 -4.62
N THR A 8 -8.75 -5.41 -4.84
CA THR A 8 -9.55 -6.41 -4.13
C THR A 8 -8.62 -7.35 -3.40
N HIS A 9 -8.66 -7.33 -2.07
CA HIS A 9 -7.96 -8.30 -1.25
C HIS A 9 -8.63 -9.68 -1.37
N ARG A 10 -7.88 -10.77 -1.19
CA ARG A 10 -8.40 -12.15 -1.27
C ARG A 10 -9.61 -12.44 -0.36
N SER A 11 -9.76 -11.70 0.73
CA SER A 11 -10.92 -11.81 1.63
C SER A 11 -12.19 -11.13 1.11
N GLY A 12 -12.14 -10.49 -0.06
CA GLY A 12 -13.23 -9.70 -0.64
C GLY A 12 -13.27 -8.24 -0.19
N VAL A 13 -12.35 -7.81 0.68
CA VAL A 13 -12.22 -6.39 1.05
C VAL A 13 -11.80 -5.59 -0.18
N GLN A 14 -12.54 -4.51 -0.45
CA GLN A 14 -12.29 -3.61 -1.57
C GLN A 14 -11.61 -2.34 -1.06
N VAL A 15 -10.60 -1.87 -1.80
CA VAL A 15 -9.89 -0.63 -1.50
C VAL A 15 -9.91 0.24 -2.74
N SER A 16 -10.35 1.48 -2.57
CA SER A 16 -10.23 2.53 -3.59
C SER A 16 -9.15 3.50 -3.15
N LEU A 17 -8.06 3.57 -3.92
CA LEU A 17 -6.89 4.37 -3.62
C LEU A 17 -6.74 5.50 -4.66
N PRO A 18 -7.06 6.76 -4.30
CA PRO A 18 -6.78 7.90 -5.14
C PRO A 18 -5.27 8.11 -5.30
N VAL A 19 -4.80 8.25 -6.54
CA VAL A 19 -3.43 8.60 -6.88
C VAL A 19 -3.41 10.06 -7.29
N ILE A 20 -2.94 10.92 -6.38
CA ILE A 20 -2.98 12.38 -6.51
C ILE A 20 -1.56 12.92 -6.38
N ALA A 21 -0.99 13.39 -7.50
CA ALA A 21 0.41 13.85 -7.55
C ALA A 21 0.69 15.03 -6.58
N ASP A 22 -0.28 15.92 -6.40
CA ASP A 22 -0.24 17.10 -5.54
C ASP A 22 -1.12 16.97 -4.30
N GLY A 23 -1.48 15.74 -3.91
CA GLY A 23 -2.40 15.42 -2.81
C GLY A 23 -1.82 15.58 -1.39
N GLY A 24 -0.78 16.39 -1.20
CA GLY A 24 -0.10 16.50 0.10
C GLY A 24 -1.05 16.88 1.25
N ALA A 25 -2.05 17.72 0.99
CA ALA A 25 -3.03 18.14 1.98
C ALA A 25 -4.01 17.03 2.42
N THR A 26 -4.19 15.98 1.60
CA THR A 26 -5.09 14.85 1.88
C THR A 26 -4.35 13.61 2.39
N PHE A 27 -3.02 13.69 2.52
CA PHE A 27 -2.18 12.61 3.01
C PHE A 27 -2.70 12.02 4.33
N GLY A 28 -2.63 10.70 4.44
CA GLY A 28 -2.99 9.98 5.66
C GLY A 28 -4.49 9.86 5.93
N THR A 29 -5.34 10.27 4.99
CA THR A 29 -6.80 10.13 5.15
C THR A 29 -7.27 8.77 4.66
N LEU A 30 -8.04 8.06 5.49
CA LEU A 30 -8.66 6.78 5.17
C LEU A 30 -10.11 6.76 5.64
N HIS A 31 -11.02 6.23 4.83
CA HIS A 31 -12.37 5.90 5.27
C HIS A 31 -12.52 4.37 5.31
N LEU A 32 -12.77 3.83 6.51
CA LEU A 32 -13.00 2.40 6.72
C LEU A 32 -14.50 2.16 6.85
N CYS A 33 -15.04 1.30 5.98
CA CYS A 33 -16.45 0.95 5.96
C CYS A 33 -16.63 -0.55 6.17
N GLY A 34 -17.41 -0.94 7.18
CA GLY A 34 -17.74 -2.32 7.49
C GLY A 34 -19.24 -2.51 7.69
N VAL A 35 -19.65 -3.76 7.92
CA VAL A 35 -21.07 -4.12 8.09
C VAL A 35 -21.69 -3.47 9.32
N ALA A 36 -20.93 -3.38 10.42
CA ALA A 36 -21.39 -2.85 11.70
C ALA A 36 -21.18 -1.33 11.86
N GLY A 37 -20.57 -0.65 10.88
CA GLY A 37 -20.29 0.78 10.96
C GLY A 37 -19.16 1.25 10.06
N GLN A 38 -18.84 2.54 10.18
CA GLN A 38 -17.78 3.19 9.43
C GLN A 38 -16.98 4.14 10.32
N THR A 39 -15.73 4.41 9.96
CA THR A 39 -14.89 5.40 10.65
C THR A 39 -13.91 6.06 9.69
N THR A 40 -13.70 7.36 9.87
CA THR A 40 -12.67 8.12 9.16
C THR A 40 -11.43 8.20 10.03
N ILE A 41 -10.31 7.70 9.52
CA ILE A 41 -9.02 7.72 10.18
C ILE A 41 -8.17 8.78 9.50
N ARG A 42 -7.50 9.60 10.31
CA ARG A 42 -6.49 10.55 9.84
C ARG A 42 -5.16 10.24 10.49
N PHE A 43 -4.21 9.85 9.66
CA PHE A 43 -2.81 9.73 10.04
C PHE A 43 -2.16 11.11 10.02
N ALA A 44 -2.03 11.72 11.21
CA ALA A 44 -1.51 13.08 11.37
C ALA A 44 -0.17 13.14 12.14
N ASP A 45 0.15 12.15 12.97
CA ASP A 45 1.43 12.09 13.69
C ASP A 45 2.54 11.50 12.80
N THR A 46 2.94 12.28 11.80
CA THR A 46 3.99 11.90 10.86
C THR A 46 5.37 11.88 11.50
N TYR A 47 5.60 12.70 12.53
CA TYR A 47 6.89 12.77 13.23
C TYR A 47 7.17 11.47 13.98
N SER A 48 6.27 11.03 14.85
CA SER A 48 6.48 9.82 15.66
C SER A 48 6.60 8.58 14.77
N ALA A 49 5.78 8.51 13.70
CA ALA A 49 5.83 7.42 12.75
C ALA A 49 7.16 7.37 11.99
N PHE A 50 7.63 8.50 11.45
CA PHE A 50 8.91 8.56 10.73
C PHE A 50 10.10 8.27 11.67
N ARG A 51 10.08 8.84 12.89
CA ARG A 51 11.07 8.52 13.93
C ARG A 51 11.07 7.02 14.24
N GLY A 52 9.89 6.41 14.36
CA GLY A 52 9.74 4.98 14.58
C GLY A 52 10.36 4.13 13.47
N GLN A 53 10.17 4.53 12.20
CA GLN A 53 10.81 3.87 11.06
C GLN A 53 12.34 3.94 11.13
N LEU A 54 12.91 5.10 11.47
CA LEU A 54 14.37 5.24 11.63
C LEU A 54 14.92 4.37 12.76
N VAL A 55 14.23 4.32 13.90
CA VAL A 55 14.62 3.47 15.03
C VAL A 55 14.59 2.00 14.63
N SER A 56 13.51 1.56 13.97
CA SER A 56 13.37 0.18 13.47
C SER A 56 14.50 -0.21 12.50
N PHE A 57 14.91 0.72 11.63
CA PHE A 57 16.06 0.51 10.76
C PHE A 57 17.39 0.39 11.54
N ILE A 58 17.63 1.25 12.53
CA ILE A 58 18.82 1.16 13.39
C ILE A 58 18.86 -0.19 14.11
N ASP A 59 17.73 -0.66 14.64
CA ASP A 59 17.64 -1.95 15.32
C ASP A 59 17.93 -3.11 14.37
N THR A 60 17.48 -3.02 13.12
CA THR A 60 17.80 -4.00 12.06
C THR A 60 19.30 -4.07 11.83
N VAL A 61 19.98 -2.94 11.71
CA VAL A 61 21.43 -2.88 11.49
C VAL A 61 22.21 -3.46 12.69
N ARG A 62 21.72 -3.21 13.91
CA ARG A 62 22.37 -3.69 15.14
C ARG A 62 22.21 -5.19 15.36
N THR A 63 21.04 -5.74 15.03
CA THR A 63 20.67 -7.12 15.36
C THR A 63 20.78 -8.08 14.18
N GLY A 64 20.79 -7.55 12.95
CA GLY A 64 20.65 -8.32 11.72
C GLY A 64 19.23 -8.87 11.49
N VAL A 65 18.27 -8.56 12.38
CA VAL A 65 16.89 -9.06 12.29
C VAL A 65 16.02 -8.02 11.59
N ALA A 66 15.40 -8.41 10.47
CA ALA A 66 14.47 -7.56 9.76
C ALA A 66 13.19 -7.34 10.60
N PRO A 67 12.60 -6.12 10.59
CA PRO A 67 11.40 -5.81 11.36
C PRO A 67 10.15 -6.45 10.78
N TYR A 68 10.20 -6.78 9.48
CA TYR A 68 9.18 -7.49 8.72
C TYR A 68 9.86 -8.44 7.74
N PRO A 69 9.20 -9.55 7.35
CA PRO A 69 9.69 -10.42 6.29
C PRO A 69 9.84 -9.66 4.97
N PHE A 70 10.94 -9.88 4.25
CA PHE A 70 11.16 -9.23 2.94
C PHE A 70 10.08 -9.59 1.90
N SER A 71 9.39 -10.71 2.08
CA SER A 71 8.24 -11.10 1.25
C SER A 71 7.11 -10.07 1.26
N GLU A 72 6.93 -9.31 2.34
CA GLU A 72 5.93 -8.24 2.39
C GLU A 72 6.31 -7.07 1.45
N THR A 73 7.60 -6.74 1.37
CA THR A 73 8.10 -5.78 0.38
C THR A 73 7.86 -6.27 -1.04
N VAL A 74 8.14 -7.55 -1.32
CA VAL A 74 7.89 -8.15 -2.64
C VAL A 74 6.41 -8.07 -3.01
N GLU A 75 5.51 -8.40 -2.08
CA GLU A 75 4.07 -8.30 -2.30
C GLU A 75 3.63 -6.85 -2.58
N LEU A 76 4.09 -5.88 -1.76
CA LEU A 76 3.76 -4.47 -1.94
C LEU A 76 4.24 -3.93 -3.30
N MET A 77 5.48 -4.25 -3.70
CA MET A 77 6.02 -3.84 -4.99
C MET A 77 5.25 -4.50 -6.14
N SER A 78 4.81 -5.75 -5.98
CA SER A 78 4.00 -6.45 -6.98
C SER A 78 2.63 -5.77 -7.18
N VAL A 79 2.01 -5.25 -6.12
CA VAL A 79 0.78 -4.44 -6.21
C VAL A 79 1.01 -3.16 -7.02
N LEU A 80 2.13 -2.46 -6.78
CA LEU A 80 2.46 -1.24 -7.53
C LEU A 80 2.67 -1.53 -9.02
N ILE A 81 3.44 -2.58 -9.34
CA ILE A 81 3.70 -3.00 -10.72
C ILE A 81 2.40 -3.43 -11.41
N ALA A 82 1.55 -4.20 -10.72
CA ALA A 82 0.23 -4.58 -11.23
C ALA A 82 -0.64 -3.35 -11.56
N GLY A 83 -0.63 -2.33 -10.71
CA GLY A 83 -1.34 -1.07 -10.96
C GLY A 83 -0.81 -0.31 -12.19
N ILE A 84 0.51 -0.22 -12.33
CA ILE A 84 1.16 0.41 -13.50
C ILE A 84 0.81 -0.36 -14.78
N ARG A 85 0.88 -1.70 -14.76
CA ARG A 85 0.54 -2.57 -15.89
C ARG A 85 -0.94 -2.44 -16.25
N SER A 86 -1.82 -2.49 -15.26
CA SER A 86 -3.27 -2.28 -15.44
C SER A 86 -3.54 -0.99 -16.20
N ARG A 87 -2.95 0.13 -15.75
CA ARG A 87 -3.08 1.43 -16.41
C ARG A 87 -2.56 1.42 -17.84
N ALA A 88 -1.39 0.83 -18.10
CA ALA A 88 -0.81 0.74 -19.43
C ALA A 88 -1.66 -0.09 -20.40
N GLU A 89 -2.37 -1.09 -19.88
CA GLU A 89 -3.18 -2.05 -20.65
C GLU A 89 -4.68 -1.72 -20.61
N GLY A 90 -5.03 -0.43 -20.61
CA GLY A 90 -6.42 0.01 -20.72
C GLY A 90 -7.26 -0.27 -19.47
N SER A 91 -6.64 -0.23 -18.28
CA SER A 91 -7.28 -0.51 -16.98
C SER A 91 -7.83 -1.93 -16.84
N ARG A 92 -7.23 -2.92 -17.52
CA ARG A 92 -7.59 -4.32 -17.27
C ARG A 92 -7.24 -4.71 -15.85
N ARG A 93 -7.93 -5.74 -15.33
CA ARG A 93 -7.57 -6.35 -14.06
C ARG A 93 -6.25 -7.11 -14.19
N VAL A 94 -5.33 -6.88 -13.25
CA VAL A 94 -4.05 -7.58 -13.12
C VAL A 94 -4.00 -8.21 -11.74
N GLU A 95 -3.82 -9.52 -11.67
CA GLU A 95 -3.68 -10.23 -10.40
C GLU A 95 -2.25 -10.09 -9.88
N VAL A 96 -2.08 -9.92 -8.57
CA VAL A 96 -0.73 -9.85 -7.96
C VAL A 96 0.07 -11.13 -8.25
N ALA A 97 -0.62 -12.27 -8.33
CA ALA A 97 -0.03 -13.55 -8.69
C ALA A 97 0.59 -13.58 -10.09
N GLU A 98 0.06 -12.78 -11.04
CA GLU A 98 0.65 -12.64 -12.38
C GLU A 98 2.06 -12.05 -12.28
N ILE A 99 2.24 -11.01 -11.45
CA ILE A 99 3.53 -10.35 -11.25
C ILE A 99 4.50 -11.25 -10.47
N LEU A 100 4.01 -11.93 -9.42
CA LEU A 100 4.84 -12.82 -8.61
C LEU A 100 5.38 -14.01 -9.42
N ALA A 101 4.62 -14.52 -10.39
CA ALA A 101 5.04 -15.61 -11.26
C ALA A 101 6.20 -15.21 -12.21
N GLU A 102 6.46 -13.91 -12.40
CA GLU A 102 7.58 -13.43 -13.22
C GLU A 102 8.89 -13.31 -12.41
N LEU A 103 8.82 -13.40 -11.08
CA LEU A 103 9.97 -13.29 -10.18
C LEU A 103 10.62 -14.63 -9.83
N SER A 104 10.04 -15.74 -10.28
CA SER A 104 10.50 -17.12 -10.03
C SER A 104 11.59 -17.58 -10.98
#